data_AF-A0A1T4Q0U3-F1
#
_entry.id   AF-A0A1T4Q0U3-F1
#
_cell.length_a   1.000
_cell.length_b   1.000
_cell.length_c   1.000
_cell.angle_alpha   90.00
_cell.angle_beta   90.00
_cell.angle_gamma   90.00
#
_symmetry.space_group_name_H-M   'P 1'
#
loop_
_entity.id
_entity.type
_entity.pdbx_description
1 polymer ?
#
loop_
_entity_poly.entity_id
_entity_poly.type
_entity_poly.pdbx_seq_one_letter_code
_entity_poly.pdbx_strand_id
1 'polypeptide(L)' 'MSRFLSYEDRLIIAQRLQESASFGEIGKELGRDRTTIAKEVKKYSYDKKSGRPGYPYNPCK' A
#
# COMPACT_ATOMS: atom_id res chain seq x y z
N MET A 1 -4.89 -0.19 -23.58
CA MET A 1 -4.80 -0.57 -22.15
C MET A 1 -4.40 0.66 -21.35
N SER A 2 -5.27 1.13 -20.45
CA SER A 2 -4.99 2.33 -19.66
C SER A 2 -3.71 2.14 -18.85
N ARG A 3 -2.89 3.20 -18.82
CA ARG A 3 -1.57 3.21 -18.18
C ARG A 3 -1.66 3.30 -16.65
N PHE A 4 -2.87 3.33 -16.10
CA PHE A 4 -3.17 3.69 -14.71
C PHE A 4 -3.98 2.60 -14.03
N LEU A 5 -3.75 2.43 -12.72
CA LEU A 5 -4.55 1.58 -11.84
C LEU A 5 -5.95 2.19 -11.69
N SER A 6 -6.97 1.33 -11.83
CA SER A 6 -8.36 1.70 -11.57
C SER A 6 -8.62 1.84 -10.07
N TYR A 7 -9.79 2.38 -9.70
CA TYR A 7 -10.20 2.40 -8.29
C TYR A 7 -10.42 0.99 -7.73
N GLU A 8 -11.03 0.10 -8.52
CA GLU A 8 -11.20 -1.31 -8.18
C GLU A 8 -9.85 -2.02 -7.94
N ASP A 9 -8.86 -1.75 -8.78
CA ASP A 9 -7.52 -2.31 -8.61
C ASP A 9 -6.92 -1.90 -7.26
N ARG A 10 -7.19 -0.67 -6.78
CA ARG A 10 -6.72 -0.19 -5.48
C ARG A 10 -7.43 -0.86 -4.32
N LEU A 11 -8.73 -1.15 -4.45
CA LEU A 11 -9.48 -1.90 -3.44
C LEU A 11 -8.90 -3.31 -3.28
N ILE A 12 -8.59 -3.98 -4.39
CA ILE A 12 -7.94 -5.30 -4.38
C ILE A 12 -6.57 -5.21 -3.71
N ILE A 13 -5.73 -4.22 -4.06
CA ILE A 13 -4.43 -4.02 -3.41
C ILE A 13 -4.61 -3.83 -1.89
N ALA A 14 -5.55 -3.00 -1.45
CA ALA A 14 -5.79 -2.73 -0.04
C ALA A 14 -6.23 -3.99 0.73
N GLN A 15 -7.16 -4.77 0.17
CA GLN A 15 -7.60 -6.03 0.76
C GLN A 15 -6.44 -7.02 0.89
N ARG A 16 -5.65 -7.20 -0.17
CA ARG A 16 -4.55 -8.16 -0.17
C ARG A 16 -3.39 -7.77 0.74
N LEU A 17 -3.15 -6.47 0.92
CA LEU A 17 -2.22 -5.98 1.94
C LEU A 17 -2.70 -6.32 3.35
N GLN A 18 -4.00 -6.22 3.62
CA GLN A 18 -4.58 -6.59 4.91
C GLN A 18 -4.45 -8.10 5.18
N GLU A 19 -4.52 -8.93 4.13
CA GLU A 19 -4.24 -10.37 4.16
C GLU A 19 -2.74 -10.72 4.25
N SER A 20 -1.84 -9.72 4.32
CA SER A 20 -0.38 -9.91 4.32
C SER A 20 0.18 -10.58 3.05
N ALA A 21 -0.52 -10.47 1.91
CA ALA A 21 -0.05 -11.01 0.64
C ALA A 21 1.18 -10.25 0.11
N SER A 22 2.04 -10.94 -0.64
CA SER A 22 3.22 -10.33 -1.23
C SER A 22 2.87 -9.45 -2.44
N PHE A 23 3.68 -8.43 -2.73
CA PHE A 23 3.49 -7.59 -3.93
C PHE A 23 3.55 -8.40 -5.24
N GLY A 24 4.24 -9.54 -5.24
CA GLY A 24 4.31 -10.44 -6.39
C GLY A 24 2.99 -11.18 -6.63
N GLU A 25 2.33 -11.64 -5.57
CA GLU A 25 1.02 -12.30 -5.67
C GLU A 25 -0.06 -11.32 -6.11
N ILE A 26 -0.07 -10.12 -5.52
CA ILE A 26 -0.98 -9.03 -5.89
C ILE A 26 -0.78 -8.62 -7.37
N GLY A 27 0.49 -8.54 -7.80
CA GLY A 27 0.81 -8.26 -9.20
C GLY A 27 0.31 -9.34 -10.17
N LYS A 28 0.43 -10.63 -9.80
CA LYS A 28 -0.08 -11.74 -10.62
C LYS A 28 -1.60 -11.69 -10.78
N GLU A 29 -2.32 -11.38 -9.71
CA GLU A 29 -3.79 -11.29 -9.73
C GLU A 29 -4.30 -10.13 -10.59
N LEU A 30 -3.65 -8.97 -10.51
CA LEU A 30 -4.02 -7.78 -11.28
C LEU A 30 -3.38 -7.73 -12.69
N GLY A 31 -2.54 -8.70 -13.04
CA GLY A 31 -1.75 -8.67 -14.28
C GLY A 31 -0.79 -7.48 -14.36
N ARG A 32 -0.27 -7.02 -13.22
CA ARG A 32 0.63 -5.87 -13.10
C ARG A 32 2.00 -6.26 -12.55
N ASP A 33 3.01 -5.46 -12.88
CA ASP A 33 4.34 -5.65 -12.33
C ASP A 33 4.37 -5.34 -10.82
N ARG A 34 5.15 -6.12 -10.06
CA ARG A 34 5.31 -5.94 -8.61
C ARG A 34 5.76 -4.51 -8.25
N THR A 35 6.55 -3.86 -9.11
CA THR A 35 7.02 -2.49 -8.88
C THR A 35 5.92 -1.46 -9.06
N THR A 36 4.92 -1.72 -9.91
CA THR A 36 3.74 -0.87 -10.05
C THR A 36 2.92 -0.89 -8.76
N ILE A 37 2.70 -2.08 -8.19
CA ILE A 37 2.04 -2.24 -6.89
C ILE A 37 2.82 -1.49 -5.81
N ALA A 38 4.15 -1.71 -5.71
CA ALA A 38 4.98 -1.05 -4.71
C ALA A 38 4.95 0.49 -4.81
N LYS A 39 4.96 1.05 -6.02
CA LYS A 39 4.84 2.50 -6.24
C LYS A 39 3.48 3.04 -5.81
N GLU A 40 2.41 2.30 -6.08
CA GLU A 40 1.07 2.69 -5.66
C GLU A 40 0.94 2.67 -4.13
N VAL A 41 1.40 1.59 -3.49
CA VAL A 41 1.40 1.48 -2.02
C VAL A 41 2.20 2.62 -1.40
N LYS A 42 3.40 2.92 -1.92
CA LYS A 42 4.22 4.04 -1.42
C LYS A 42 3.56 5.41 -1.63
N LYS A 43 2.78 5.57 -2.70
CA LYS A 43 2.10 6.83 -3.01
C LYS A 43 0.94 7.10 -2.04
N TYR A 44 0.24 6.06 -1.62
CA TYR A 44 -0.91 6.16 -0.72
C TYR A 44 -0.61 5.78 0.74
N SER A 45 0.60 5.28 1.02
CA SER A 45 1.06 5.06 2.39
C SER A 45 1.17 6.39 3.10
N TYR A 46 0.54 6.50 4.26
CA TYR A 46 0.72 7.62 5.16
C TYR A 46 1.34 7.10 6.46
N ASP A 47 2.27 7.87 7.01
CA ASP A 47 2.84 7.56 8.31
C ASP A 47 1.79 7.83 9.38
N LYS A 48 1.34 6.76 10.04
CA LYS A 48 0.50 6.89 11.21
C LYS A 48 1.39 7.35 12.36
N LYS A 49 1.34 8.66 12.65
CA LYS A 49 2.04 9.31 13.78
C LYS A 49 1.42 8.92 15.13
N SER A 50 1.47 7.64 15.49
CA SER A 50 1.03 7.17 16.80
C SER A 50 2.16 7.34 17.83
N GLY A 51 1.94 8.24 18.80
CA GLY A 51 2.74 8.29 20.02
C GLY A 51 2.29 7.26 21.05
N ARG A 52 3.07 7.06 22.11
CA ARG A 52 2.66 6.28 23.29
C ARG A 52 1.58 7.08 24.04
N PRO A 53 0.58 6.45 24.69
CA PRO A 53 -0.31 7.17 25.60
C PRO A 53 0.49 8.03 26.60
N GLY A 54 0.21 9.33 26.61
CA GLY A 54 0.94 10.33 27.42
C GLY A 54 2.19 10.95 26.77
N TYR A 55 2.58 10.53 25.57
CA TYR A 55 3.71 11.10 24.82
C TYR A 55 3.31 11.43 23.37
N PRO A 56 3.47 12.70 22.93
CA PRO A 56 3.27 13.07 21.53
C PRO A 56 4.18 12.29 20.59
N TYR A 57 3.78 12.17 19.33
CA TYR A 57 4.64 11.62 18.28
C TYR A 57 5.94 12.44 18.20
N ASN A 58 7.08 11.77 18.34
CA ASN A 58 8.40 12.39 18.24
C ASN A 58 9.04 11.98 16.90
N PRO A 59 9.09 12.87 15.89
CA PRO A 59 9.74 12.58 14.60
C PRO A 59 11.27 12.53 14.67
N CYS A 60 11.86 12.85 15.83
CA CYS A 60 13.30 13.10 15.98
C CYS A 60 14.04 12.05 16.84
N LYS A 61 13.44 10.87 17.08
CA LYS A 61 14.08 9.76 17.81
C LYS A 61 14.25 8.52 16.96
#